data_AF-E5Y997-F1
#
_entry.id   AF-E5Y997-F1
#
_cell.length_a   1.000
_cell.length_b   1.000
_cell.length_c   1.000
_cell.angle_alpha   90.00
_cell.angle_beta   90.00
_cell.angle_gamma   90.00
#
_symmetry.space_group_name_H-M   'P 1'
#
loop_
_entity.id
_entity.type
_entity.pdbx_description
1 polymer ?
#
loop_
_entity_poly.entity_id
_entity_poly.type
_entity_poly.pdbx_seq_one_letter_code
_entity_poly.pdbx_strand_id
1 'polypeptide(L)'
;MVDLNITLWIQLANFLVTLVVLNYLLISPIRKIIRKRKDNVEGLIGEIEAFTAEKQQLLDEYESELRKAREAAAIYRKDGKVMGELERARIFDAASKDAQSEVRTTQAAVRADAGVTRRALQAKMHEFTEAAMAKLLA
;
A
#
# COMPACT_ATOMS: atom_id res chain seq x y z
N MET A 1 -4.15 31.51 -93.55
CA MET A 1 -2.68 31.28 -93.55
C MET A 1 -2.21 31.57 -92.13
N VAL A 2 -1.55 30.63 -91.47
CA VAL A 2 -0.92 30.89 -90.18
C VAL A 2 0.37 31.63 -90.52
N ASP A 3 0.32 32.95 -90.51
CA ASP A 3 1.53 33.74 -90.60
C ASP A 3 2.26 33.61 -89.26
N LEU A 4 3.37 32.89 -89.25
CA LEU A 4 4.31 32.87 -88.12
C LEU A 4 4.97 34.25 -88.02
N ASN A 5 4.22 35.19 -87.45
CA ASN A 5 4.63 36.56 -87.22
C ASN A 5 5.17 36.73 -85.80
N ILE A 6 5.89 37.84 -85.57
CA ILE A 6 6.42 38.25 -84.27
C ILE A 6 5.34 38.32 -83.17
N THR A 7 4.08 38.49 -83.56
CA THR A 7 2.90 38.45 -82.69
C THR A 7 2.72 37.12 -81.96
N LEU A 8 3.04 35.99 -82.59
CA LEU A 8 2.94 34.67 -81.96
C LEU A 8 3.99 34.51 -80.85
N TRP A 9 5.20 35.04 -81.06
CA TRP A 9 6.25 35.10 -80.05
C TRP A 9 5.88 36.03 -78.88
N ILE A 10 5.27 37.18 -79.16
CA ILE A 10 4.76 38.09 -78.12
C ILE A 10 3.63 37.43 -77.31
N GLN A 11 2.72 36.72 -77.96
CA GLN A 11 1.63 36.01 -77.27
C GLN A 11 2.15 34.86 -76.41
N LEU A 12 3.15 34.11 -76.91
CA LEU A 12 3.83 33.07 -76.14
C LEU A 12 4.54 33.64 -74.91
N ALA A 13 5.24 34.77 -75.06
CA ALA A 13 5.87 35.46 -73.95
C ALA A 13 4.84 35.90 -72.89
N ASN A 14 3.70 36.48 -73.30
CA ASN A 14 2.62 36.85 -72.39
C ASN A 14 2.03 35.64 -71.65
N PHE A 15 1.85 34.51 -72.35
CA PHE A 15 1.37 33.27 -71.73
C PHE A 15 2.37 32.74 -70.69
N LEU A 16 3.66 32.71 -71.03
CA LEU A 16 4.71 32.27 -70.10
C LEU A 16 4.82 33.18 -68.88
N VAL A 17 4.76 34.51 -69.06
CA VAL A 17 4.74 35.47 -67.94
C VAL A 17 3.54 35.21 -67.04
N THR A 18 2.35 35.03 -67.61
CA THR A 18 1.12 34.75 -66.86
C THR A 18 1.24 33.43 -66.09
N LEU A 19 1.80 32.39 -66.71
CA LEU A 19 2.01 31.08 -66.08
C LEU A 19 2.96 31.18 -64.89
N VAL A 20 4.06 31.94 -65.02
CA VAL A 20 5.02 32.18 -63.93
C VAL A 20 4.36 32.95 -62.79
N VAL A 21 3.62 34.01 -63.10
CA VAL A 21 2.88 34.80 -62.10
C VAL A 21 1.85 33.93 -61.37
N LEU A 22 1.07 33.14 -62.10
CA LEU A 22 0.06 32.24 -61.54
C LEU A 22 0.69 31.15 -60.65
N ASN A 23 1.83 30.59 -61.08
CA ASN A 23 2.56 29.60 -60.29
C ASN A 23 3.06 30.18 -58.96
N TYR A 24 3.58 31.42 -59.00
CA TYR A 24 4.05 32.12 -57.81
C TYR A 24 2.89 32.52 -56.89
N LEU A 25 1.81 33.07 -57.44
CA LEU A 25 0.70 33.65 -56.68
C LEU A 25 -0.30 32.62 -56.14
N LEU A 26 -0.53 31.52 -56.84
CA LEU A 26 -1.58 30.55 -56.49
C LEU A 26 -1.02 29.16 -56.20
N ILE A 27 -0.28 28.57 -57.14
CA ILE A 27 0.13 27.16 -57.05
C ILE A 27 1.05 26.94 -55.83
N SER A 28 2.06 27.80 -55.69
CA SER A 28 3.03 27.74 -54.58
C SER A 28 2.36 27.90 -53.20
N PRO A 29 1.57 28.97 -52.92
CA PRO A 29 0.93 29.12 -51.61
C PRO A 29 -0.13 28.05 -51.31
N ILE A 30 -0.92 27.62 -52.30
CA ILE A 30 -1.91 26.55 -52.10
C ILE A 30 -1.22 25.26 -51.67
N ARG A 31 -0.13 24.87 -52.35
CA ARG A 31 0.64 23.67 -52.00
C ARG A 31 1.24 23.77 -50.60
N LYS A 32 1.73 24.96 -50.20
CA LYS A 32 2.24 25.19 -48.84
C LYS A 32 1.14 25.01 -47.79
N ILE A 33 -0.07 25.54 -48.03
CA ILE A 33 -1.20 25.40 -47.10
C ILE A 33 -1.63 23.93 -46.96
N ILE A 34 -1.72 23.20 -48.08
CA ILE A 34 -2.08 21.78 -48.06
C ILE A 34 -1.06 20.97 -47.26
N ARG A 35 0.25 21.21 -47.46
CA ARG A 35 1.30 20.57 -46.67
C ARG A 35 1.19 20.91 -45.20
N LYS A 36 1.09 22.19 -44.85
CA LYS A 36 0.94 22.62 -43.45
C LYS A 36 -0.27 21.99 -42.76
N ARG A 37 -1.39 21.84 -43.46
CA ARG A 37 -2.57 21.15 -42.92
C ARG A 37 -2.28 19.67 -42.69
N LYS A 38 -1.64 19.01 -43.66
CA LYS A 38 -1.26 17.59 -43.53
C LYS A 38 -0.31 17.39 -42.34
N ASP A 39 0.76 18.18 -42.26
CA ASP A 39 1.77 18.09 -41.22
C ASP A 39 1.17 18.34 -39.83
N ASN A 40 0.26 19.32 -39.70
CA ASN A 40 -0.46 19.57 -38.44
C ASN A 40 -1.34 18.39 -38.03
N VAL A 41 -2.06 17.78 -38.98
CA VAL A 41 -2.94 16.63 -38.68
C VAL A 41 -2.11 15.41 -38.30
N GLU A 42 -1.05 15.10 -39.04
CA GLU A 42 -0.13 14.01 -38.72
C GLU A 42 0.55 14.23 -37.36
N GLY A 43 0.95 15.47 -37.04
CA GLY A 43 1.49 15.83 -35.73
C GLY A 43 0.48 15.59 -34.60
N LEU A 44 -0.77 16.05 -34.76
CA LEU A 44 -1.82 15.83 -33.77
C LEU A 44 -2.14 14.35 -33.56
N ILE A 45 -2.17 13.55 -34.64
CA ILE A 45 -2.35 12.10 -34.54
C ILE A 45 -1.19 11.47 -33.76
N GLY A 46 0.05 11.84 -34.07
CA GLY A 46 1.22 11.35 -33.35
C GLY A 46 1.22 11.71 -31.87
N GLU A 47 0.81 12.93 -31.51
CA GLU A 47 0.65 13.35 -30.12
C GLU A 47 -0.45 12.54 -29.40
N ILE A 48 -1.58 12.27 -30.06
CA ILE A 48 -2.65 11.44 -29.50
C ILE A 48 -2.17 10.00 -29.27
N GLU A 49 -1.44 9.42 -30.23
CA GLU A 49 -0.89 8.07 -30.10
C GLU A 49 0.13 8.00 -28.95
N ALA A 50 1.02 8.98 -28.84
CA ALA A 50 1.98 9.06 -27.74
C ALA A 50 1.27 9.20 -26.38
N PHE A 51 0.27 10.08 -26.29
CA PHE A 51 -0.49 10.29 -25.06
C PHE A 51 -1.30 9.05 -24.65
N THR A 52 -1.90 8.34 -25.62
CA THR A 52 -2.62 7.09 -25.33
C THR A 52 -1.69 5.97 -24.89
N ALA A 53 -0.50 5.85 -25.49
CA ALA A 53 0.53 4.90 -25.06
C ALA A 53 1.05 5.20 -23.65
N GLU A 54 1.36 6.47 -23.35
CA GLU A 54 1.80 6.90 -22.02
C GLU A 54 0.73 6.64 -20.95
N LYS A 55 -0.53 6.97 -21.25
CA LYS A 55 -1.65 6.67 -20.36
C LYS A 55 -1.77 5.17 -20.08
N GLN A 56 -1.64 4.33 -21.09
CA GLN A 56 -1.73 2.88 -20.91
C GLN A 56 -0.60 2.37 -20.02
N GLN A 57 0.63 2.82 -20.25
CA GLN A 57 1.78 2.49 -19.40
C GLN A 57 1.55 2.90 -17.94
N LEU A 58 1.03 4.11 -17.71
CA LEU A 58 0.74 4.61 -16.37
C LEU A 58 -0.34 3.78 -15.67
N LEU A 59 -1.37 3.36 -16.41
CA LEU A 59 -2.40 2.47 -15.86
C LEU A 59 -1.84 1.09 -15.50
N ASP A 60 -1.02 0.50 -16.37
CA ASP A 60 -0.41 -0.80 -16.12
C ASP A 60 0.53 -0.76 -14.91
N GLU A 61 1.31 0.30 -14.77
CA GLU A 61 2.20 0.54 -13.62
C GLU A 61 1.40 0.73 -12.33
N TYR A 62 0.37 1.59 -12.35
CA TYR A 62 -0.52 1.80 -11.21
C TYR A 62 -1.20 0.51 -10.76
N GLU A 63 -1.73 -0.29 -11.70
CA GLU A 63 -2.31 -1.59 -11.38
C GLU A 63 -1.28 -2.56 -10.80
N SER A 64 -0.04 -2.55 -11.32
CA SER A 64 1.04 -3.36 -10.77
C SER A 64 1.40 -2.95 -9.34
N GLU A 65 1.50 -1.66 -9.05
CA GLU A 65 1.77 -1.17 -7.70
C GLU A 65 0.63 -1.52 -6.74
N LEU A 66 -0.61 -1.38 -7.19
CA LEU A 66 -1.78 -1.75 -6.40
C LEU A 66 -1.79 -3.24 -6.06
N ARG A 67 -1.42 -4.12 -7.00
CA ARG A 67 -1.27 -5.56 -6.75
C ARG A 67 -0.19 -5.83 -5.70
N LYS A 68 1.00 -5.24 -5.87
CA LYS A 68 2.12 -5.36 -4.91
C LYS A 68 1.71 -4.89 -3.50
N ALA A 69 1.02 -3.77 -3.40
CA ALA A 69 0.54 -3.24 -2.11
C ALA A 69 -0.48 -4.17 -1.45
N ARG A 70 -1.40 -4.77 -2.23
CA ARG A 70 -2.38 -5.75 -1.72
C ARG A 70 -1.71 -7.03 -1.22
N GLU A 71 -0.70 -7.52 -1.94
CA GLU A 71 0.09 -8.69 -1.55
C GLU A 71 0.87 -8.41 -0.26
N ALA A 72 1.57 -7.27 -0.18
CA ALA A 72 2.28 -6.84 1.01
C ALA A 72 1.34 -6.71 2.22
N ALA A 73 0.16 -6.11 2.04
CA ALA A 73 -0.85 -6.02 3.10
C ALA A 73 -1.38 -7.39 3.53
N ALA A 74 -1.51 -8.35 2.61
CA ALA A 74 -1.92 -9.72 2.94
C ALA A 74 -0.85 -10.44 3.77
N ILE A 75 0.43 -10.29 3.40
CA ILE A 75 1.58 -10.81 4.15
C ILE A 75 1.61 -10.19 5.55
N TYR A 76 1.55 -8.86 5.65
CA TYR A 76 1.57 -8.16 6.94
C TYR A 76 0.43 -8.59 7.86
N ARG A 77 -0.79 -8.78 7.33
CA ARG A 77 -1.92 -9.31 8.11
C ARG A 77 -1.69 -10.74 8.59
N LYS A 78 -1.11 -11.60 7.74
CA LYS A 78 -0.79 -12.98 8.11
C LYS A 78 0.26 -13.00 9.21
N ASP A 79 1.35 -12.27 9.02
CA ASP A 79 2.46 -12.20 9.97
C ASP A 79 2.01 -11.58 11.29
N GLY A 80 1.21 -10.51 11.24
CA GLY A 80 0.63 -9.88 12.43
C GLY A 80 -0.28 -10.84 13.22
N LYS A 81 -1.06 -11.70 12.54
CA LYS A 81 -1.85 -12.75 13.21
C LYS A 81 -0.96 -13.77 13.90
N VAL A 82 0.06 -14.29 13.20
CA VAL A 82 0.99 -15.29 13.75
C VAL A 82 1.74 -14.72 14.95
N MET A 83 2.28 -13.51 14.83
CA MET A 83 2.98 -12.84 15.94
C MET A 83 2.04 -12.55 17.11
N GLY A 84 0.80 -12.16 16.84
CA GLY A 84 -0.22 -11.96 17.87
C GLY A 84 -0.59 -13.25 18.61
N GLU A 85 -0.71 -14.37 17.90
CA GLU A 85 -0.95 -15.68 18.53
C GLU A 85 0.24 -16.14 19.36
N LEU A 86 1.46 -15.94 18.87
CA LEU A 86 2.68 -16.31 19.57
C LEU A 86 2.87 -15.48 20.84
N GLU A 87 2.58 -14.19 20.80
CA GLU A 87 2.64 -13.31 21.98
C GLU A 87 1.53 -13.64 22.98
N ARG A 88 0.31 -13.93 22.52
CA ARG A 88 -0.77 -14.43 23.39
C ARG A 88 -0.35 -15.71 24.12
N ALA A 89 0.26 -16.66 23.40
CA ALA A 89 0.73 -17.90 24.00
C ALA A 89 1.80 -17.63 25.08
N ARG A 90 2.77 -16.73 24.81
CA ARG A 90 3.78 -16.32 25.80
C ARG A 90 3.17 -15.69 27.05
N ILE A 91 2.24 -14.74 26.87
CA ILE A 91 1.58 -14.06 28.00
C ILE A 91 0.78 -15.08 28.82
N PHE A 92 0.05 -15.98 28.14
CA PHE A 92 -0.73 -17.01 28.82
C PHE A 92 0.16 -17.99 29.60
N ASP A 93 1.27 -18.45 29.01
CA ASP A 93 2.23 -19.33 29.68
C ASP A 93 2.87 -18.65 30.90
N ALA A 94 3.24 -17.37 30.80
CA ALA A 94 3.76 -16.59 31.91
C ALA A 94 2.73 -16.47 33.04
N ALA A 95 1.51 -16.04 32.71
CA ALA A 95 0.41 -15.92 33.68
C ALA A 95 0.07 -17.26 34.34
N SER A 96 0.12 -18.37 33.58
CA SER A 96 -0.12 -19.71 34.11
C SER A 96 0.97 -20.12 35.11
N LYS A 97 2.24 -19.83 34.80
CA LYS A 97 3.36 -20.09 35.73
C LYS A 97 3.26 -19.25 37.00
N ASP A 98 2.92 -17.97 36.86
CA ASP A 98 2.75 -17.07 38.00
C ASP A 98 1.59 -17.53 38.90
N ALA A 99 0.45 -17.90 38.31
CA ALA A 99 -0.68 -18.45 39.04
C ALA A 99 -0.31 -19.76 39.77
N GLN A 100 0.44 -20.66 39.12
CA GLN A 100 0.92 -21.89 39.76
C GLN A 100 1.89 -21.60 40.92
N SER A 101 2.76 -20.60 40.78
CA SER A 101 3.63 -20.12 41.85
C SER A 101 2.82 -19.59 43.03
N GLU A 102 1.85 -18.70 42.76
CA GLU A 102 0.95 -18.10 43.76
C GLU A 102 0.17 -19.17 44.54
N VAL A 103 -0.35 -20.19 43.85
CA VAL A 103 -1.06 -21.30 44.51
C VAL A 103 -0.10 -22.09 45.42
N ARG A 104 1.13 -22.35 44.98
CA ARG A 104 2.12 -23.07 45.78
C ARG A 104 2.54 -22.26 47.02
N THR A 105 2.77 -20.96 46.89
CA THR A 105 3.12 -20.09 48.03
C THR A 105 1.96 -19.99 49.02
N THR A 106 0.74 -19.82 48.52
CA THR A 106 -0.47 -19.77 49.36
C THR A 106 -0.70 -21.10 50.09
N GLN A 107 -0.55 -22.24 49.41
CA GLN A 107 -0.65 -23.55 50.06
C GLN A 107 0.42 -23.76 51.14
N ALA A 108 1.65 -23.29 50.90
CA ALA A 108 2.72 -23.34 51.89
C ALA A 108 2.40 -22.46 53.11
N ALA A 109 1.91 -21.24 52.90
CA ALA A 109 1.50 -20.32 53.95
C ALA A 109 0.35 -20.91 54.80
N VAL A 110 -0.71 -21.45 54.15
CA VAL A 110 -1.83 -22.10 54.84
C VAL A 110 -1.37 -23.28 55.70
N ARG A 111 -0.43 -24.09 55.20
CA ARG A 111 0.16 -25.20 55.99
C ARG A 111 0.95 -24.70 57.19
N ALA A 112 1.71 -23.61 57.02
CA ALA A 112 2.47 -23.00 58.11
C ALA A 112 1.53 -22.45 59.19
N ASP A 113 0.49 -21.70 58.79
CA ASP A 113 -0.53 -21.16 59.69
C ASP A 113 -1.26 -22.27 60.45
N ALA A 114 -1.71 -23.32 59.77
CA ALA A 114 -2.34 -24.47 60.42
C ALA A 114 -1.43 -25.11 61.48
N GLY A 115 -0.12 -25.17 61.22
CA GLY A 115 0.88 -25.65 62.19
C GLY A 115 1.07 -24.71 63.39
N VAL A 116 0.98 -23.39 63.18
CA VAL A 116 1.01 -22.40 64.27
C VAL A 116 -0.25 -22.49 65.12
N THR A 117 -1.44 -22.49 64.50
CA THR A 117 -2.73 -22.59 65.19
C THR A 117 -2.83 -23.89 66.00
N ARG A 118 -2.37 -25.02 65.43
CA ARG A 118 -2.36 -26.31 66.14
C ARG A 118 -1.46 -26.28 67.38
N ARG A 119 -0.26 -25.69 67.29
CA ARG A 119 0.64 -25.52 68.43
C ARG A 119 0.03 -24.61 69.51
N ALA A 120 -0.60 -23.51 69.11
CA ALA A 120 -1.30 -22.62 70.02
C ALA A 120 -2.48 -23.32 70.73
N LEU A 121 -3.22 -24.17 70.01
CA LEU A 121 -4.33 -24.94 70.58
C LEU A 121 -3.84 -26.00 71.58
N GLN A 122 -2.73 -26.69 71.29
CA GLN A 122 -2.12 -27.64 72.24
C GLN A 122 -1.61 -26.93 73.51
N ALA A 123 -0.99 -25.76 73.38
CA ALA A 123 -0.55 -24.98 74.53
C ALA A 123 -1.75 -24.56 75.41
N LYS A 124 -2.83 -24.07 74.80
CA LYS A 124 -4.07 -23.75 75.52
C LYS A 124 -4.71 -24.96 76.18
N MET A 125 -4.72 -26.13 75.52
CA MET A 125 -5.19 -27.37 76.15
C MET A 125 -4.37 -27.73 77.39
N HIS A 126 -3.05 -27.56 77.33
CA HIS A 126 -2.17 -27.84 78.48
C HIS A 126 -2.46 -26.88 79.65
N GLU A 127 -2.62 -25.59 79.34
CA GLU A 127 -3.02 -24.56 80.31
C GLU A 127 -4.39 -24.84 80.94
N PHE A 128 -5.38 -25.29 80.15
CA PHE A 128 -6.68 -25.71 80.68
C PHE A 128 -6.58 -26.95 81.56
N THR A 129 -5.73 -27.93 81.22
CA THR A 129 -5.51 -29.11 82.07
C THR A 129 -4.82 -28.77 83.38
N GLU A 130 -3.84 -27.86 83.38
CA GLU A 130 -3.20 -27.38 84.61
C GLU A 130 -4.18 -26.60 85.49
N ALA A 131 -4.98 -25.70 84.88
CA ALA A 131 -6.02 -24.96 85.60
C ALA A 131 -7.10 -25.89 86.20
N ALA A 132 -7.48 -26.95 85.47
CA ALA A 132 -8.42 -27.95 85.98
C ALA A 132 -7.83 -28.77 87.13
N MET A 133 -6.56 -29.18 87.04
CA MET A 133 -5.87 -29.92 88.10
C MET A 133 -5.67 -29.07 89.36
N ALA A 134 -5.31 -27.79 89.21
CA ALA A 134 -5.21 -26.85 90.33
C ALA A 134 -6.54 -26.64 91.04
N LYS A 135 -7.66 -26.70 90.31
CA LYS A 135 -9.02 -26.56 90.86
C LYS A 135 -9.58 -27.86 91.46
N LEU A 136 -8.94 -29.01 91.20
CA LEU A 136 -9.25 -30.32 91.80
C LEU A 136 -8.43 -30.61 93.06
N LEU A 137 -7.30 -29.92 93.24
CA LEU A 137 -6.41 -30.01 94.41
C LEU A 137 -6.69 -28.94 95.48
N ALA A 138 -7.70 -28.10 95.27
CA ALA A 138 -8.27 -27.14 96.23
C ALA A 138 -9.69 -27.59 96.60
#